data_AF-A0A8T0FPX5-F1
#
_entry.id   AF-A0A8T0FPX5-F1
#
_cell.length_a   1.000
_cell.length_b   1.000
_cell.length_c   1.000
_cell.angle_alpha   90.00
_cell.angle_beta   90.00
_cell.angle_gamma   90.00
#
_symmetry.space_group_name_H-M   'P 1'
#
loop_
_entity.id
_entity.type
_entity.pdbx_description
1 polymer ?
#
loop_
_entity_poly.entity_id
_entity_poly.type
_entity_poly.pdbx_seq_one_letter_code
_entity_poly.pdbx_strand_id
1 'polypeptide(L)'
;MDPESLDIYYKCYNYATCQTTGPDHQRQHNCIFQNATLQDLTDLYEFIQNNGYFHYKSKTQPEAVKEYCNYHQHHQRKAFDQTLKGIMDGTNSICGMSNKQDECNRLHKALNCFFPILKDLHAKGKC
;
A
#
# COMPACT_ATOMS: atom_id res chain seq x y z
N MET A 1 -12.08 -1.47 -8.43
CA MET A 1 -10.85 -1.79 -9.18
C MET A 1 -11.11 -3.07 -9.94
N ASP A 2 -10.77 -3.14 -11.22
CA ASP A 2 -10.98 -4.34 -12.02
C ASP A 2 -9.91 -5.42 -11.70
N PRO A 3 -10.20 -6.71 -12.00
CA PRO A 3 -9.31 -7.82 -11.66
C PRO A 3 -7.93 -7.76 -12.33
N GLU A 4 -7.85 -7.23 -13.56
CA GLU A 4 -6.60 -7.14 -14.32
C GLU A 4 -5.66 -6.11 -13.69
N SER A 5 -6.18 -4.92 -13.38
CA SER A 5 -5.44 -3.90 -12.63
C SER A 5 -4.96 -4.42 -11.28
N LEU A 6 -5.78 -5.18 -10.56
CA LEU A 6 -5.41 -5.74 -9.27
C LEU A 6 -4.25 -6.74 -9.38
N ASP A 7 -4.23 -7.58 -10.42
CA ASP A 7 -3.13 -8.51 -10.66
C ASP A 7 -1.82 -7.81 -11.02
N ILE A 8 -1.90 -6.77 -11.86
CA ILE A 8 -0.76 -5.91 -12.19
C ILE A 8 -0.19 -5.27 -10.92
N TYR A 9 -1.05 -4.67 -10.09
CA TYR A 9 -0.60 -4.02 -8.86
C TYR A 9 0.02 -5.01 -7.88
N TYR A 10 -0.54 -6.22 -7.74
CA TYR A 10 0.03 -7.26 -6.91
C TYR A 10 1.46 -7.63 -7.34
N LYS A 11 1.64 -7.96 -8.63
CA LYS A 11 2.94 -8.35 -9.18
C LYS A 11 3.98 -7.23 -9.03
N CYS A 12 3.59 -6.00 -9.39
CA CYS A 12 4.51 -4.87 -9.36
C CYS A 12 4.81 -4.37 -7.95
N TYR A 13 3.84 -4.46 -7.04
CA TYR A 13 4.08 -4.18 -5.63
C TYR A 13 5.08 -5.18 -5.04
N ASN A 14 4.92 -6.48 -5.33
CA ASN A 14 5.85 -7.52 -4.91
C ASN A 14 7.26 -7.27 -5.43
N TYR A 15 7.39 -6.98 -6.71
CA TYR A 15 8.68 -6.65 -7.32
C TYR A 15 9.34 -5.47 -6.58
N ALA A 16 8.64 -4.34 -6.48
CA ALA A 16 9.19 -3.09 -5.94
C ALA A 16 9.42 -3.12 -4.42
N THR A 17 8.63 -3.92 -3.69
CA THR A 17 8.67 -3.96 -2.21
C THR A 17 9.57 -5.08 -1.69
N CYS A 18 9.60 -6.24 -2.35
CA CYS A 18 10.24 -7.44 -1.81
C CYS A 18 11.43 -7.95 -2.62
N GLN A 19 11.56 -7.59 -3.91
CA GLN A 19 12.56 -8.19 -4.81
C GLN A 19 13.66 -7.22 -5.25
N THR A 20 13.48 -5.92 -5.03
CA THR A 20 14.46 -4.89 -5.41
C THR A 20 14.78 -3.96 -4.26
N THR A 21 16.04 -3.53 -4.17
CA THR A 21 16.52 -2.50 -3.24
C THR A 21 17.04 -1.26 -3.99
N GLY A 22 16.81 -1.22 -5.31
CA GLY A 22 17.33 -0.19 -6.22
C GLY A 22 16.41 1.02 -6.40
N PRO A 23 16.60 1.78 -7.50
CA PRO A 23 15.85 3.01 -7.77
C PRO A 23 14.33 2.85 -7.76
N ASP A 24 13.80 1.69 -8.15
CA ASP A 24 12.35 1.45 -8.15
C ASP A 24 11.78 1.39 -6.73
N HIS A 25 12.49 0.70 -5.80
CA HIS A 25 12.13 0.66 -4.39
C HIS A 25 12.17 2.06 -3.77
N GLN A 26 13.26 2.80 -4.03
CA GLN A 26 13.41 4.17 -3.55
C GLN A 26 12.33 5.09 -4.10
N ARG A 27 11.96 4.94 -5.38
CA ARG A 27 10.90 5.73 -6.01
C ARG A 27 9.54 5.48 -5.35
N GLN A 28 9.19 4.22 -5.09
CA GLN A 28 7.95 3.87 -4.36
C GLN A 28 7.97 4.43 -2.94
N HIS A 29 9.07 4.23 -2.21
CA HIS A 29 9.24 4.72 -0.85
C HIS A 29 9.10 6.24 -0.80
N ASN A 30 9.85 6.96 -1.62
CA ASN A 30 9.82 8.43 -1.67
C ASN A 30 8.42 8.95 -2.03
N CYS A 31 7.74 8.31 -2.98
CA CYS A 31 6.38 8.66 -3.34
C CYS A 31 5.42 8.62 -2.14
N ILE A 32 5.50 7.59 -1.31
CA ILE A 32 4.65 7.44 -0.13
C ILE A 32 5.03 8.49 0.93
N PHE A 33 6.31 8.56 1.32
CA PHE A 33 6.77 9.42 2.42
C PHE A 33 6.84 10.91 2.09
N GLN A 34 6.81 11.31 0.81
CA GLN A 34 6.68 12.70 0.40
C GLN A 34 5.23 13.21 0.43
N ASN A 35 4.26 12.30 0.36
CA ASN A 35 2.84 12.66 0.26
C ASN A 35 2.03 12.35 1.52
N ALA A 36 2.45 11.37 2.32
CA ALA A 36 1.83 10.99 3.58
C ALA A 36 2.81 11.13 4.75
N THR A 37 2.29 11.51 5.91
CA THR A 37 3.07 11.54 7.16
C THR A 37 3.18 10.14 7.77
N LEU A 38 4.13 9.96 8.69
CA LEU A 38 4.23 8.72 9.46
C LEU A 38 2.94 8.43 10.26
N GLN A 39 2.26 9.47 10.76
CA GLN A 39 1.00 9.32 11.47
C GLN A 39 -0.10 8.83 10.53
N ASP A 40 -0.23 9.41 9.32
CA ASP A 40 -1.23 8.98 8.34
C ASP A 40 -1.07 7.48 8.00
N LEU A 41 0.18 7.02 7.85
CA LEU A 41 0.49 5.61 7.58
C LEU A 41 0.22 4.70 8.78
N THR A 42 0.43 5.21 9.99
CA THR A 42 0.16 4.48 11.24
C THR A 42 -1.34 4.34 11.46
N ASP A 43 -2.10 5.42 11.30
CA ASP A 43 -3.56 5.43 11.42
C ASP A 43 -4.20 4.48 10.41
N LEU A 44 -3.71 4.45 9.15
CA LEU A 44 -4.16 3.47 8.15
C LEU A 44 -3.82 2.04 8.56
N TYR A 45 -2.62 1.79 9.07
CA TYR A 45 -2.22 0.46 9.51
C TYR A 45 -3.09 -0.06 10.67
N GLU A 46 -3.36 0.80 11.65
CA GLU A 46 -4.27 0.50 12.75
C GLU A 46 -5.70 0.27 12.25
N PHE A 47 -6.17 1.09 11.30
CA PHE A 47 -7.49 0.89 10.68
C PHE A 47 -7.60 -0.50 10.04
N ILE A 48 -6.58 -0.93 9.28
CA ILE A 48 -6.54 -2.24 8.61
C ILE A 48 -6.65 -3.39 9.63
N GLN A 49 -5.87 -3.29 10.71
CA GLN A 49 -5.85 -4.28 11.79
C GLN A 49 -7.18 -4.31 12.55
N ASN A 50 -7.68 -3.15 12.99
CA ASN A 50 -8.85 -3.04 13.85
C ASN A 50 -10.16 -3.38 13.14
N ASN A 51 -10.23 -3.20 11.82
CA ASN A 51 -11.41 -3.52 11.01
C ASN A 51 -11.35 -4.92 10.36
N GLY A 52 -10.35 -5.74 10.72
CA GLY A 52 -10.30 -7.15 10.30
C GLY A 52 -10.00 -7.37 8.81
N TYR A 53 -9.35 -6.41 8.15
CA TYR A 53 -8.96 -6.56 6.74
C TYR A 53 -7.89 -7.65 6.60
N PHE A 54 -6.72 -7.43 7.18
CA PHE A 54 -5.66 -8.42 7.28
C PHE A 54 -4.96 -8.32 8.63
N HIS A 55 -4.71 -9.46 9.26
CA HIS A 55 -4.08 -9.52 10.57
C HIS A 55 -2.60 -9.89 10.43
N TYR A 56 -1.76 -8.86 10.39
CA TYR A 56 -0.31 -9.03 10.53
C TYR A 56 0.03 -9.33 11.99
N LYS A 57 1.04 -10.18 12.21
CA LYS A 57 1.61 -10.39 13.55
C LYS A 57 2.43 -9.18 14.02
N SER A 58 2.97 -8.45 13.06
CA SER A 58 3.78 -7.25 13.25
C SER A 58 3.00 -6.13 13.94
N LYS A 59 3.66 -5.37 14.81
CA LYS A 59 3.01 -4.25 15.52
C LYS A 59 3.10 -2.93 14.76
N THR A 60 4.02 -2.83 13.81
CA THR A 60 4.27 -1.62 13.05
C THR A 60 4.18 -1.88 11.55
N GLN A 61 3.84 -0.85 10.77
CA GLN A 61 3.77 -0.94 9.32
C GLN A 61 5.11 -1.38 8.67
N PRO A 62 6.28 -0.87 9.08
CA PRO A 62 7.55 -1.32 8.51
C PRO A 62 7.85 -2.80 8.78
N GLU A 63 7.49 -3.32 9.96
CA GLU A 63 7.61 -4.75 10.26
C GLU A 63 6.59 -5.57 9.47
N ALA A 64 5.37 -5.07 9.29
CA ALA A 64 4.34 -5.74 8.50
C ALA A 64 4.75 -5.88 7.02
N VAL A 65 5.47 -4.91 6.46
CA VAL A 65 6.06 -5.03 5.11
C VAL A 65 7.10 -6.15 5.06
N LYS A 66 7.97 -6.28 6.08
CA LYS A 66 8.92 -7.39 6.15
C LYS A 66 8.21 -8.74 6.30
N GLU A 67 7.19 -8.80 7.14
CA GLU A 67 6.35 -9.98 7.32
C GLU A 67 5.68 -10.38 6.01
N TYR A 68 5.10 -9.42 5.29
CA TYR A 68 4.51 -9.60 3.97
C TYR A 68 5.48 -10.20 2.95
N CYS A 69 6.72 -9.71 2.90
CA CYS A 69 7.73 -10.22 1.97
C CYS A 69 8.18 -11.66 2.28
N ASN A 70 7.95 -12.14 3.51
CA ASN A 70 8.19 -13.52 3.92
C ASN A 70 7.00 -14.45 3.67
N TYR A 71 5.84 -13.92 3.27
CA TYR A 71 4.71 -14.75 2.86
C TYR A 71 4.92 -15.35 1.47
N HIS A 72 4.25 -16.46 1.21
CA HIS A 72 4.33 -17.16 -0.07
C HIS A 72 2.94 -17.41 -0.66
N GLN A 73 2.89 -17.44 -2.00
CA GLN A 73 1.74 -17.86 -2.80
C GLN A 73 0.43 -17.17 -2.37
N HIS A 74 -0.61 -17.97 -2.06
CA HIS A 74 -1.95 -17.51 -1.71
C HIS A 74 -1.97 -16.61 -0.49
N HIS A 75 -1.10 -16.84 0.51
CA HIS A 75 -1.11 -16.00 1.71
C HIS A 75 -0.60 -14.58 1.42
N GLN A 76 0.45 -14.46 0.59
CA GLN A 76 0.95 -13.16 0.15
C GLN A 76 -0.09 -12.42 -0.69
N ARG A 77 -0.74 -13.11 -1.64
CA ARG A 77 -1.82 -12.50 -2.43
C ARG A 77 -3.00 -12.04 -1.57
N LYS A 78 -3.45 -12.88 -0.63
CA LYS A 78 -4.51 -12.52 0.32
C LYS A 78 -4.12 -11.30 1.15
N ALA A 79 -2.88 -11.26 1.66
CA ALA A 79 -2.37 -10.12 2.40
C ALA A 79 -2.41 -8.84 1.58
N PHE A 80 -1.95 -8.88 0.32
CA PHE A 80 -2.00 -7.74 -0.58
C PHE A 80 -3.44 -7.27 -0.83
N ASP A 81 -4.32 -8.15 -1.29
CA ASP A 81 -5.69 -7.81 -1.68
C ASP A 81 -6.47 -7.21 -0.49
N GLN A 82 -6.34 -7.82 0.70
CA GLN A 82 -7.03 -7.37 1.89
C GLN A 82 -6.45 -6.06 2.45
N THR A 83 -5.13 -5.93 2.49
CA THR A 83 -4.47 -4.68 2.92
C THR A 83 -4.79 -3.54 1.98
N LEU A 84 -4.75 -3.76 0.66
CA LEU A 84 -5.13 -2.75 -0.33
C LEU A 84 -6.58 -2.31 -0.15
N LYS A 85 -7.50 -3.26 0.06
CA LYS A 85 -8.90 -2.94 0.36
C LYS A 85 -9.00 -2.08 1.63
N GLY A 86 -8.31 -2.46 2.70
CA GLY A 86 -8.30 -1.68 3.94
C GLY A 86 -7.71 -0.29 3.80
N ILE A 87 -6.68 -0.10 2.96
CA ILE A 87 -6.14 1.22 2.63
C ILE A 87 -7.19 2.08 1.91
N MET A 88 -7.89 1.52 0.92
CA MET A 88 -8.93 2.24 0.17
C MET A 88 -10.11 2.62 1.08
N ASP A 89 -10.61 1.66 1.86
CA ASP A 89 -11.74 1.87 2.76
C ASP A 89 -11.38 2.83 3.93
N GLY A 90 -10.16 2.71 4.46
CA GLY A 90 -9.64 3.63 5.48
C GLY A 90 -9.48 5.05 4.96
N THR A 91 -8.92 5.22 3.77
CA THR A 91 -8.81 6.53 3.11
C THR A 91 -10.19 7.14 2.88
N ASN A 92 -11.16 6.36 2.37
CA ASN A 92 -12.54 6.82 2.20
C ASN A 92 -13.19 7.24 3.52
N SER A 93 -12.95 6.48 4.59
CA SER A 93 -13.44 6.80 5.94
C SER A 93 -12.88 8.13 6.44
N ILE A 94 -11.57 8.35 6.33
CA ILE A 94 -10.88 9.60 6.70
C ILE A 94 -11.43 10.77 5.87
N CYS A 95 -11.60 10.58 4.56
CA CYS A 95 -12.14 11.60 3.66
C CYS A 95 -13.60 11.97 3.95
N GLY A 96 -14.37 11.08 4.56
CA GLY A 96 -15.73 11.36 5.02
C GLY A 96 -15.78 12.27 6.26
N MET A 97 -14.67 12.47 6.97
CA MET A 97 -14.60 13.29 8.18
C MET A 97 -14.21 14.74 7.84
N SER A 98 -15.06 15.71 8.22
CA SER A 98 -14.85 17.13 7.89
C SER A 98 -13.59 17.72 8.53
N ASN A 99 -13.16 17.21 9.68
CA ASN A 99 -11.97 17.65 10.41
C ASN A 99 -10.67 16.95 9.96
N LYS A 100 -10.71 16.06 8.96
CA LYS A 100 -9.56 15.27 8.49
C LYS A 100 -9.21 15.53 7.02
N GLN A 101 -9.70 16.63 6.43
CA GLN A 101 -9.52 16.92 5.00
C GLN A 101 -8.05 17.03 4.58
N ASP A 102 -7.17 17.57 5.44
CA ASP A 102 -5.75 17.63 5.14
C ASP A 102 -5.10 16.24 5.06
N GLU A 103 -5.50 15.33 5.94
CA GLU A 103 -5.06 13.94 5.94
C GLU A 103 -5.58 13.19 4.72
N CYS A 104 -6.87 13.34 4.41
CA CYS A 104 -7.47 12.83 3.17
C CYS A 104 -6.69 13.27 1.93
N ASN A 105 -6.36 14.56 1.83
CA ASN A 105 -5.60 15.11 0.70
C ASN A 105 -4.20 14.50 0.57
N ARG A 106 -3.50 14.29 1.70
CA ARG A 106 -2.20 13.63 1.73
C ARG A 106 -2.27 12.17 1.28
N LEU A 107 -3.24 11.42 1.80
CA LEU A 107 -3.46 10.02 1.42
C LEU A 107 -3.83 9.87 -0.05
N HIS A 108 -4.71 10.71 -0.58
CA HIS A 108 -5.02 10.73 -2.01
C HIS A 108 -3.80 11.05 -2.88
N LYS A 109 -2.96 12.02 -2.48
CA LYS A 109 -1.70 12.30 -3.20
C LYS A 109 -0.77 11.09 -3.18
N ALA A 110 -0.64 10.40 -2.05
CA ALA A 110 0.17 9.20 -1.94
C ALA A 110 -0.34 8.08 -2.87
N LEU A 111 -1.65 7.81 -2.88
CA LEU A 111 -2.27 6.82 -3.77
C LEU A 111 -2.13 7.19 -5.26
N ASN A 112 -2.38 8.45 -5.60
CA ASN A 112 -2.26 8.96 -6.97
C ASN A 112 -0.82 8.97 -7.48
N CYS A 113 0.16 9.01 -6.57
CA CYS A 113 1.56 8.84 -6.92
C CYS A 113 1.94 7.35 -7.01
N PHE A 114 1.40 6.52 -6.12
CA PHE A 114 1.76 5.10 -5.98
C PHE A 114 1.30 4.23 -7.14
N PHE A 115 0.02 4.26 -7.53
CA PHE A 115 -0.48 3.38 -8.59
C PHE A 115 0.17 3.62 -9.95
N PRO A 116 0.43 4.86 -10.40
CA PRO A 116 1.16 5.09 -11.64
C PRO A 116 2.58 4.51 -11.65
N ILE A 117 3.26 4.46 -10.50
CA ILE A 117 4.57 3.80 -10.40
C ILE A 117 4.42 2.31 -10.72
N LEU A 118 3.42 1.63 -10.14
CA LEU A 118 3.19 0.21 -10.41
C LEU A 118 2.87 -0.04 -11.90
N LYS A 119 2.04 0.81 -12.51
CA LYS A 119 1.74 0.71 -13.95
C LYS A 119 2.98 0.93 -14.82
N ASP A 120 3.84 1.88 -14.47
CA ASP A 120 5.08 2.15 -15.19
C ASP A 120 6.07 0.97 -15.08
N LEU A 121 6.15 0.31 -13.92
CA LEU A 121 6.95 -0.90 -13.75
C LEU A 121 6.46 -2.03 -14.66
N HIS A 122 5.14 -2.21 -14.74
CA HIS A 122 4.52 -3.19 -15.65
C HIS A 122 4.77 -2.86 -17.12
N ALA A 123 4.59 -1.60 -17.52
CA ALA A 123 4.84 -1.15 -18.89
C ALA A 123 6.31 -1.35 -19.33
N LYS A 124 7.24 -1.38 -18.38
CA LYS A 124 8.67 -1.67 -18.59
C LYS A 124 9.01 -3.17 -18.53
N GLY A 125 8.03 -4.04 -18.31
CA GLY A 125 8.22 -5.50 -18.21
C GLY A 125 9.04 -5.94 -17.00
N LYS A 126 9.08 -5.13 -15.93
CA LYS A 126 9.78 -5.49 -14.67
C LYS A 126 8.96 -6.44 -13.80
N CYS A 127 7.66 -6.39 -14.01
CA CYS A 127 6.54 -7.17 -13.51
C CYS A 127 5.50 -7.16 -14.65
#